data_AF-A0A252BDN8-F1
#
_entry.id   AF-A0A252BDN8-F1
#
_cell.length_a   1.000
_cell.length_b   1.000
_cell.length_c   1.000
_cell.angle_alpha   90.00
_cell.angle_beta   90.00
_cell.angle_gamma   90.00
#
_symmetry.space_group_name_H-M   'P 1'
#
loop_
_entity.id
_entity.type
_entity.pdbx_description
1 polymer ?
#
loop_
_entity_poly.entity_id
_entity_poly.type
_entity_poly.pdbx_seq_one_letter_code
_entity_poly.pdbx_strand_id
1 'polypeptide(L)'
;MPDKPRFFDDLAGVAGGAFSALTGLREEINAIVRSRVDEVLTGLQVVRREEFEVVRELAARARIAQEEAERRIAALEARVEALEHTTQHTHHHSA
;
A
#
# COMPACT_ATOMS: atom_id res chain seq x y z
N MET A 1 -49.48 -47.76 23.39
CA MET A 1 -48.34 -47.06 22.74
C MET A 1 -47.86 -46.01 23.73
N PRO A 2 -46.56 -45.91 24.02
CA PRO A 2 -46.07 -45.06 25.10
C PRO A 2 -46.17 -43.58 24.71
N ASP A 3 -46.75 -42.76 25.59
CA ASP A 3 -46.81 -41.31 25.48
C ASP A 3 -45.41 -40.72 25.65
N LYS A 4 -44.76 -40.39 24.53
CA LYS A 4 -43.49 -39.66 24.51
C LYS A 4 -43.76 -38.18 24.82
N PRO A 5 -43.04 -37.54 25.76
CA PRO A 5 -43.35 -36.17 26.17
C PRO A 5 -43.03 -35.17 25.05
N ARG A 6 -44.08 -34.70 24.36
CA ARG A 6 -44.05 -33.72 23.25
C ARG A 6 -43.39 -32.39 23.61
N PHE A 7 -43.40 -32.02 24.89
CA PHE A 7 -42.77 -30.80 25.41
C PHE A 7 -41.27 -30.69 25.14
N PHE A 8 -40.53 -31.81 25.14
CA PHE A 8 -39.09 -31.77 24.87
C PHE A 8 -38.78 -31.57 23.38
N ASP A 9 -39.68 -32.00 22.49
CA ASP A 9 -39.53 -31.88 21.04
C ASP A 9 -39.78 -30.43 20.58
N ASP A 10 -40.82 -29.79 21.12
CA ASP A 10 -41.12 -28.37 20.86
C ASP A 10 -40.02 -27.43 21.38
N LEU A 11 -39.46 -27.73 22.57
CA LEU A 11 -38.34 -26.95 23.13
C LEU A 11 -37.07 -27.11 22.30
N ALA A 12 -36.80 -28.31 21.77
CA ALA A 12 -35.67 -28.56 20.87
C ALA A 12 -35.82 -27.80 19.54
N GLY A 13 -37.04 -27.74 18.99
CA GLY A 13 -37.35 -26.96 17.78
C GLY A 13 -37.16 -25.46 17.99
N VAL A 14 -37.65 -24.91 19.11
CA VAL A 14 -37.47 -23.49 19.45
C VAL A 14 -36.00 -23.16 19.73
N ALA A 15 -35.29 -24.02 20.45
CA ALA A 15 -33.85 -23.84 20.71
C ALA A 15 -33.04 -23.87 19.42
N GLY A 16 -33.35 -24.79 18.50
CA GLY A 16 -32.73 -24.85 17.17
C GLY A 16 -33.01 -23.60 16.34
N GLY A 17 -34.28 -23.17 16.28
CA GLY A 17 -34.69 -21.97 15.55
C GLY A 17 -34.06 -20.68 16.11
N ALA A 18 -34.00 -20.54 17.44
CA ALA A 18 -33.34 -19.42 18.10
C ALA A 18 -31.83 -19.41 17.84
N PHE A 19 -31.18 -20.57 17.87
CA PHE A 19 -29.75 -20.68 17.57
C PHE A 19 -29.44 -20.33 16.10
N SER A 20 -30.27 -20.79 15.15
CA SER A 20 -30.14 -20.40 13.74
C SER A 20 -30.36 -18.91 13.52
N ALA A 21 -31.36 -18.30 14.16
CA ALA A 21 -31.61 -16.85 14.08
C ALA A 21 -30.45 -16.02 14.66
N LEU A 22 -29.91 -16.42 15.81
CA LEU A 22 -28.73 -15.78 16.42
C LEU A 22 -27.48 -15.91 15.54
N THR A 23 -27.31 -17.05 14.88
CA THR A 23 -26.19 -17.28 13.96
C THR A 23 -26.29 -16.40 12.72
N GLY A 24 -27.48 -16.29 12.11
CA GLY A 24 -27.71 -15.40 10.99
C GLY A 24 -27.50 -13.92 11.34
N LEU A 25 -28.01 -13.47 12.49
CA LEU A 25 -27.79 -12.10 12.97
C LEU A 25 -26.29 -11.82 13.21
N ARG A 26 -25.54 -12.78 13.75
CA ARG A 26 -24.09 -12.66 13.94
C ARG A 26 -23.37 -12.47 12.60
N GLU A 27 -23.77 -13.20 11.57
CA GLU A 27 -23.18 -13.09 10.22
C GLU A 27 -23.46 -11.71 9.61
N GLU A 28 -24.69 -11.22 9.72
CA GLU A 28 -25.07 -9.88 9.25
C GLU A 28 -24.28 -8.77 9.96
N ILE A 29 -24.13 -8.86 11.29
CA ILE A 29 -23.32 -7.91 12.06
C ILE A 29 -21.87 -7.93 11.59
N ASN A 30 -21.27 -9.11 11.37
CA ASN A 30 -19.90 -9.21 10.87
C ASN A 30 -19.74 -8.56 9.48
N ALA A 31 -20.72 -8.74 8.60
CA ALA A 31 -20.72 -8.12 7.28
C ALA A 31 -20.79 -6.59 7.37
N ILE A 32 -21.68 -6.05 8.23
CA ILE A 32 -21.80 -4.60 8.47
C ILE A 32 -20.49 -4.03 9.03
N VAL A 33 -19.89 -4.70 10.02
CA VAL A 33 -18.63 -4.27 10.63
C VAL A 33 -17.51 -4.24 9.59
N ARG A 34 -17.40 -5.29 8.75
CA ARG A 34 -16.42 -5.33 7.65
C ARG A 34 -16.62 -4.18 6.67
N SER A 35 -17.85 -3.98 6.20
CA SER A 35 -18.17 -2.88 5.28
C SER A 35 -17.79 -1.52 5.88
N ARG A 36 -18.06 -1.31 7.18
CA ARG A 36 -17.73 -0.06 7.85
C ARG A 36 -16.23 0.16 8.01
N VAL A 37 -15.47 -0.90 8.26
CA VAL A 37 -14.00 -0.85 8.32
C VAL A 37 -13.44 -0.51 6.93
N ASP A 38 -13.93 -1.16 5.88
CA ASP A 38 -13.46 -0.91 4.50
C ASP A 38 -13.76 0.53 4.05
N GLU A 39 -14.93 1.08 4.40
CA GLU A 39 -15.26 2.50 4.18
C GLU A 39 -14.30 3.45 4.91
N VAL A 40 -13.99 3.18 6.18
CA VAL A 40 -13.07 4.00 6.97
C VAL A 40 -11.65 3.94 6.41
N LEU A 41 -11.16 2.75 6.05
CA LEU A 41 -9.84 2.57 5.46
C LEU A 41 -9.73 3.29 4.11
N THR A 42 -10.79 3.26 3.30
CA THR A 42 -10.87 4.00 2.04
C THR A 42 -10.87 5.51 2.28
N GLY A 43 -11.63 5.98 3.28
CA GLY A 43 -11.68 7.39 3.66
C GLY A 43 -10.36 7.96 4.20
N LEU A 44 -9.54 7.10 4.82
CA LEU A 44 -8.24 7.47 5.37
C LEU A 44 -7.08 7.43 4.35
N GLN A 45 -7.36 7.12 3.07
CA GLN A 45 -6.35 7.02 2.00
C GLN A 45 -5.14 6.14 2.39
N VAL A 46 -5.40 5.01 3.05
CA VAL A 46 -4.33 4.12 3.50
C VAL A 46 -3.64 3.49 2.30
N VAL A 47 -2.33 3.69 2.19
CA VAL A 47 -1.50 3.06 1.16
C VAL A 47 -1.34 1.58 1.51
N ARG A 48 -1.59 0.68 0.55
CA ARG A 48 -1.37 -0.74 0.78
C ARG A 48 0.12 -0.99 0.98
N ARG A 49 0.44 -1.97 1.83
CA ARG A 49 1.83 -2.28 2.15
C ARG A 49 2.64 -2.59 0.89
N GLU A 50 2.07 -3.33 -0.05
CA GLU A 50 2.73 -3.73 -1.29
C GLU A 50 3.04 -2.51 -2.17
N GLU A 51 2.11 -1.56 -2.28
CA GLU A 51 2.33 -0.30 -3.00
C GLU A 51 3.42 0.54 -2.34
N PHE A 52 3.42 0.60 -1.01
CA PHE A 52 4.45 1.29 -0.25
C PHE A 52 5.84 0.69 -0.48
N GLU A 53 5.98 -0.63 -0.42
CA GLU A 53 7.28 -1.28 -0.64
C GLU A 53 7.79 -1.06 -2.07
N VAL A 54 6.91 -1.12 -3.07
CA VAL A 54 7.28 -0.83 -4.47
C VAL A 54 7.80 0.60 -4.62
N VAL A 55 7.08 1.59 -4.07
CA VAL A 55 7.49 2.99 -4.14
C VAL A 55 8.76 3.24 -3.34
N ARG A 56 8.91 2.60 -2.18
CA ARG A 56 10.13 2.68 -1.36
C ARG A 56 11.35 2.19 -2.13
N GLU A 57 11.24 1.04 -2.79
CA GLU A 57 12.33 0.49 -3.58
C GLU A 57 12.64 1.37 -4.80
N LEU A 58 11.61 1.86 -5.49
CA LEU A 58 11.78 2.81 -6.59
C LEU A 58 12.50 4.08 -6.13
N ALA A 59 12.09 4.66 -5.00
CA ALA A 59 12.71 5.86 -4.44
C ALA A 59 14.18 5.64 -4.07
N ALA A 60 14.50 4.49 -3.47
CA ALA A 60 15.88 4.13 -3.16
C ALA A 60 16.74 4.02 -4.42
N ARG A 61 16.26 3.33 -5.46
CA ARG A 61 16.96 3.20 -6.75
C ARG A 61 17.10 4.54 -7.45
N ALA A 62 16.05 5.37 -7.43
CA ALA A 62 16.09 6.71 -8.01
C ALA A 62 17.14 7.59 -7.34
N ARG A 63 17.29 7.51 -6.00
CA ARG A 63 18.32 8.26 -5.28
C ARG A 63 19.74 7.84 -5.69
N ILE A 64 19.99 6.54 -5.78
CA ILE A 64 21.30 6.02 -6.22
C ILE A 64 21.61 6.49 -7.65
N ALA A 65 20.64 6.37 -8.55
CA ALA A 65 20.79 6.81 -9.94
C ALA A 65 21.01 8.32 -10.06
N GLN A 66 20.32 9.13 -9.23
CA GLN A 66 20.51 10.57 -9.15
C GLN A 66 21.96 10.92 -8.77
N GLU A 67 22.50 10.31 -7.71
CA GLU A 67 23.87 10.57 -7.24
C GLU A 67 24.93 10.14 -8.26
N GLU A 68 24.68 9.08 -9.04
CA GLU A 68 25.54 8.72 -10.17
C GLU A 68 25.46 9.73 -11.31
N ALA A 69 24.26 10.17 -11.67
CA ALA A 69 24.05 11.17 -12.71
C ALA A 69 24.71 12.52 -12.34
N GLU A 70 24.53 12.99 -11.11
CA GLU A 70 25.15 14.22 -10.61
C GLU A 70 26.68 14.16 -10.68
N ARG A 71 27.29 13.03 -10.28
CA ARG A 71 28.75 12.84 -10.41
C ARG A 71 29.21 12.91 -11.86
N ARG A 72 28.47 12.30 -12.78
CA ARG A 72 28.79 12.32 -14.21
C ARG A 72 28.63 13.72 -14.79
N ILE A 73 27.59 14.45 -14.40
CA ILE A 73 27.36 15.84 -14.81
C ILE A 73 28.50 16.72 -14.34
N ALA A 74 28.86 16.69 -13.05
CA ALA A 74 29.96 17.49 -12.50
C ALA A 74 31.30 17.21 -13.22
N ALA A 75 31.59 15.93 -13.53
CA ALA A 75 32.79 15.57 -14.28
C ALA A 75 32.78 16.11 -15.72
N LEU A 76 31.62 16.15 -16.36
CA LEU A 76 31.46 16.73 -17.70
C LEU A 76 31.58 18.26 -17.66
N GLU A 77 30.95 18.91 -16.69
CA GLU A 77 31.03 20.37 -16.49
C GLU A 77 32.48 20.81 -16.29
N ALA A 78 33.25 20.12 -15.44
CA ALA A 78 34.67 20.42 -15.25
C ALA A 78 35.51 20.24 -16.53
N ARG A 79 35.17 19.25 -17.37
CA ARG A 79 35.85 19.05 -18.66
C ARG A 79 35.52 20.15 -19.66
N VAL A 80 34.26 20.58 -19.71
CA VAL A 80 33.82 21.69 -20.57
C VAL A 80 34.54 22.96 -20.16
N GLU A 81 34.57 23.28 -18.87
CA GLU A 81 35.28 24.44 -18.35
C GLU A 81 36.78 24.41 -18.74
N ALA A 82 37.46 23.27 -18.56
CA ALA A 82 38.87 23.14 -18.94
C ALA A 82 39.12 23.36 -20.44
N LEU A 83 38.21 22.89 -21.31
CA LEU A 83 38.31 23.09 -22.76
C LEU A 83 38.06 24.55 -23.15
N GLU A 84 37.10 25.22 -22.50
CA GLU A 84 36.83 26.64 -22.70
C GLU A 84 38.03 27.50 -22.30
N HIS A 85 38.63 27.26 -21.13
CA HIS A 85 39.84 27.97 -20.68
C HIS A 85 41.03 27.76 -21.63
N THR A 86 41.23 26.53 -22.13
CA THR A 86 42.30 26.22 -23.08
C THR A 86 42.15 27.02 -24.38
N THR A 87 40.92 27.15 -24.88
CA THR A 87 40.59 27.89 -26.10
C THR A 87 40.82 29.39 -25.92
N GLN A 88 40.43 29.96 -24.78
CA GLN A 88 40.66 31.38 -24.47
C GLN A 88 42.16 31.71 -24.36
N HIS A 89 42.95 30.83 -23.73
CA HIS A 89 44.40 31.01 -23.61
C HIS A 89 45.13 30.98 -24.97
N THR A 90 44.68 30.15 -25.91
CA THR A 90 45.29 30.08 -27.25
C THR A 90 45.04 31.35 -28.06
N HIS A 91 43.83 31.93 -27.97
CA HIS A 91 43.51 33.16 -28.68
C HIS A 91 44.27 34.39 -28.15
N HIS A 92 44.50 34.48 -26.84
CA HIS A 92 45.22 35.62 -26.24
C HIS A 92 46.75 35.59 -26.47
N HIS A 93 47.34 34.43 -26.76
CA HIS A 93 48.77 34.30 -27.06
C HIS A 93 49.10 34.58 -28.54
N SER A 94 48.09 34.62 -29.42
CA SER A 94 48.24 34.78 -30.87
C SER A 94 48.00 36.21 -31.40
N ALA A 95 47.82 37.20 -30.52
CA ALA A 95 47.62 38.61 -30.84
C ALA A 95 48.76 39.46 -30.24
#